data_AF-A0A7C2H5F4-F1
#
_entry.id   AF-A0A7C2H5F4-F1
#
_cell.length_a   1.000
_cell.length_b   1.000
_cell.length_c   1.000
_cell.angle_alpha   90.00
_cell.angle_beta   90.00
_cell.angle_gamma   90.00
#
_symmetry.space_group_name_H-M   'P 1'
#
loop_
_entity.id
_entity.type
_entity.pdbx_description
1 polymer ?
#
loop_
_entity_poly.entity_id
_entity_poly.type
_entity_poly.pdbx_seq_one_letter_code
_entity_poly.pdbx_strand_id
1 'polypeptide(L)'
;MLEQDPIAPHGGTLVDLLLPGPEAERAREEARRYPQLVVSPRELSDLEMLAVGALSPLTGFQGEKEYRRVLEEMRLGSGLPWTIPVVLSLAEEDVERIGRAEAVALLPREGAEPLAILEVEEVFRRDKEVEARSVFGTTDLAHPGVRALHEAGAFCLAGPLRVIRLPRHRDFRRYRLTPAQTRAEFRRRGWRTVVGFQTRNPIHRAHEYIQKCALEICDGLLVHPLVGATKADDVPPDVRMRCYEVLFEHYYPKDRAMIAVFPAAMRYAGPKEAIWHAICRKNYGCTHFIVGRDHAGVGDYYGTYDAQRIFEEFEPGELGITPLMFEHSFFCRRCGSMASPKTCPHGEEDRVILSGTKVREMLRRGERPPAEFSRPEVADILIEAMRERS
;
A
#
# COMPACT_ATOMS: atom_id res chain seq x y z
N MET A 1 -15.81 -16.84 -24.56
CA MET A 1 -15.36 -17.39 -23.26
C MET A 1 -15.52 -16.29 -22.24
N LEU A 2 -16.23 -16.54 -21.14
CA LEU A 2 -16.39 -15.54 -20.07
C LEU A 2 -15.00 -15.02 -19.69
N GLU A 3 -14.85 -13.71 -19.76
CA GLU A 3 -13.64 -12.93 -19.48
C GLU A 3 -13.23 -13.15 -18.01
N GLN A 4 -12.48 -14.22 -17.73
CA GLN A 4 -12.05 -14.56 -16.37
C GLN A 4 -10.96 -13.58 -15.92
N ASP A 5 -11.08 -13.13 -14.68
CA ASP A 5 -10.02 -12.36 -14.02
C ASP A 5 -8.73 -13.18 -13.92
N PRO A 6 -7.55 -12.53 -13.89
CA PRO A 6 -6.26 -13.21 -13.72
C PRO A 6 -6.19 -14.06 -12.43
N ILE A 7 -6.91 -13.64 -11.39
CA ILE A 7 -6.86 -14.24 -10.05
C ILE A 7 -8.13 -13.91 -9.27
N ALA A 8 -8.62 -14.83 -8.44
CA ALA A 8 -9.72 -14.54 -7.52
C ALA A 8 -9.28 -13.53 -6.44
N PRO A 9 -10.16 -12.60 -6.00
CA PRO A 9 -9.92 -11.77 -4.83
C PRO A 9 -9.59 -12.59 -3.57
N HIS A 10 -8.97 -11.96 -2.58
CA HIS A 10 -8.71 -12.60 -1.30
C HIS A 10 -10.05 -12.89 -0.59
N GLY A 11 -10.27 -14.15 -0.19
CA GLY A 11 -11.59 -14.63 0.25
C GLY A 11 -12.57 -14.98 -0.88
N GLY A 12 -12.14 -14.95 -2.14
CA GLY A 12 -12.88 -15.46 -3.30
C GLY A 12 -13.78 -14.44 -3.99
N THR A 13 -14.25 -13.40 -3.29
CA THR A 13 -15.13 -12.36 -3.84
C THR A 13 -14.58 -10.97 -3.53
N LEU A 14 -14.71 -10.04 -4.49
CA LEU A 14 -14.34 -8.64 -4.30
C LEU A 14 -15.49 -7.96 -3.56
N VAL A 15 -15.21 -7.42 -2.38
CA VAL A 15 -16.21 -6.75 -1.54
C VAL A 15 -16.19 -5.25 -1.86
N ASP A 16 -17.08 -4.80 -2.74
CA ASP A 16 -17.28 -3.37 -3.02
C ASP A 16 -18.40 -2.84 -2.10
N LEU A 17 -18.08 -1.85 -1.27
CA LEU A 17 -18.99 -1.30 -0.27
C LEU A 17 -19.63 0.03 -0.71
N LEU A 18 -19.32 0.49 -1.93
CA LEU A 18 -19.88 1.71 -2.49
C LEU A 18 -21.34 1.50 -2.89
N LEU A 19 -22.24 2.25 -2.27
CA LEU A 19 -23.67 2.18 -2.56
C LEU A 19 -23.99 2.73 -3.96
N PRO A 20 -24.92 2.08 -4.69
CA PRO A 20 -25.40 2.59 -5.98
C PRO A 20 -26.30 3.82 -5.79
N GLY A 21 -26.40 4.65 -6.84
CA GLY A 21 -27.02 5.99 -6.81
C GLY A 21 -28.21 6.18 -5.85
N PRO A 22 -29.36 5.51 -6.05
CA PRO A 22 -30.55 5.71 -5.20
C PRO A 22 -30.38 5.25 -3.74
N GLU A 23 -29.48 4.31 -3.46
CA GLU A 23 -29.18 3.84 -2.10
C GLU A 23 -28.20 4.79 -1.41
N ALA A 24 -27.20 5.29 -2.15
CA ALA A 24 -26.27 6.29 -1.66
C ALA A 24 -26.97 7.59 -1.24
N GLU A 25 -27.95 8.07 -2.02
CA GLU A 25 -28.70 9.28 -1.64
C GLU A 25 -29.57 9.07 -0.40
N ARG A 26 -30.22 7.91 -0.26
CA ARG A 26 -30.96 7.56 0.97
C ARG A 26 -30.03 7.47 2.18
N ALA A 27 -28.90 6.79 2.03
CA ALA A 27 -27.87 6.70 3.07
C ALA A 27 -27.30 8.08 3.45
N ARG A 28 -27.20 9.02 2.50
CA ARG A 28 -26.76 10.38 2.79
C ARG A 28 -27.74 11.14 3.68
N GLU A 29 -29.05 11.01 3.42
CA GLU A 29 -30.08 11.62 4.26
C GLU A 29 -30.11 11.01 5.66
N GLU A 30 -29.96 9.69 5.74
CA GLU A 30 -29.87 8.92 6.98
C GLU A 30 -28.66 9.32 7.82
N ALA A 31 -27.47 9.43 7.20
CA ALA A 31 -26.22 9.79 7.85
C ALA A 31 -26.28 11.15 8.58
N ARG A 32 -27.13 12.08 8.13
CA ARG A 32 -27.32 13.39 8.78
C ARG A 32 -27.97 13.29 10.16
N ARG A 33 -28.61 12.16 10.48
CA ARG A 33 -29.30 11.91 11.76
C ARG A 33 -28.40 11.20 12.77
N TYR A 34 -27.28 10.63 12.33
CA TYR A 34 -26.36 9.91 13.19
C TYR A 34 -25.30 10.84 13.80
N PRO A 35 -24.72 10.46 14.95
CA PRO A 35 -23.49 11.08 15.44
C PRO A 35 -22.43 11.08 14.33
N GLN A 36 -21.75 12.21 14.18
CA GLN A 36 -20.72 12.41 13.15
C GLN A 36 -19.33 12.14 13.72
N LEU A 37 -18.51 11.35 13.06
CA LEU A 37 -17.12 11.10 13.46
C LEU A 37 -16.19 11.49 12.33
N VAL A 38 -15.29 12.43 12.60
CA VAL A 38 -14.23 12.80 11.66
C VAL A 38 -13.13 11.75 11.72
N VAL A 39 -12.85 11.09 10.60
CA VAL A 39 -11.79 10.07 10.53
C VAL A 39 -10.44 10.73 10.29
N SER A 40 -9.38 10.14 10.86
CA SER A 40 -8.01 10.62 10.63
C SER A 40 -7.58 10.40 9.16
N PRO A 41 -6.50 11.05 8.69
CA PRO A 41 -5.98 10.82 7.33
C PRO A 41 -5.62 9.34 7.05
N ARG A 42 -5.18 8.61 8.06
CA ARG A 42 -4.87 7.17 7.94
C ARG A 42 -6.14 6.35 7.76
N GLU A 43 -7.13 6.60 8.61
CA GLU A 43 -8.43 5.91 8.56
C GLU A 43 -9.24 6.30 7.32
N LEU A 44 -9.05 7.51 6.79
CA LEU A 44 -9.61 7.92 5.51
C LEU A 44 -9.06 7.07 4.36
N SER A 45 -7.76 6.74 4.41
CA SER A 45 -7.12 5.84 3.44
C SER A 45 -7.68 4.42 3.56
N ASP A 46 -7.89 3.95 4.78
CA ASP A 46 -8.47 2.62 5.04
C ASP A 46 -9.94 2.55 4.62
N LEU A 47 -10.72 3.59 4.90
CA LEU A 47 -12.10 3.73 4.45
C LEU A 47 -12.18 3.69 2.93
N GLU A 48 -11.30 4.41 2.22
CA GLU A 48 -11.25 4.36 0.75
C GLU A 48 -10.92 2.95 0.23
N MET A 49 -9.97 2.26 0.88
CA MET A 49 -9.60 0.90 0.49
C MET A 49 -10.68 -0.15 0.79
N LEU A 50 -11.38 -0.02 1.93
CA LEU A 50 -12.55 -0.83 2.27
C LEU A 50 -13.66 -0.57 1.24
N ALA A 51 -13.92 0.70 0.92
CA ALA A 51 -14.96 1.10 -0.02
C ALA A 51 -14.85 0.42 -1.37
N VAL A 52 -13.64 0.34 -1.92
CA VAL A 52 -13.40 -0.17 -3.29
C VAL A 52 -13.01 -1.66 -3.33
N GLY A 53 -13.02 -2.35 -2.18
CA GLY A 53 -12.67 -3.77 -2.07
C GLY A 53 -11.18 -4.10 -2.12
N ALA A 54 -10.30 -3.11 -1.98
CA ALA A 54 -8.86 -3.34 -1.86
C ALA A 54 -8.51 -4.17 -0.61
N LEU A 55 -9.38 -4.14 0.40
CA LEU A 55 -9.25 -4.90 1.66
C LEU A 55 -10.22 -6.09 1.77
N SER A 56 -10.70 -6.61 0.64
CA SER A 56 -11.49 -7.85 0.64
C SER A 56 -10.75 -8.96 1.40
N PRO A 57 -11.43 -9.74 2.26
CA PRO A 57 -12.89 -9.87 2.38
C PRO A 57 -13.55 -8.95 3.42
N LEU A 58 -12.85 -7.95 3.96
CA LEU A 58 -13.42 -7.10 4.99
C LEU A 58 -14.63 -6.31 4.48
N THR A 59 -15.68 -6.26 5.28
CA THR A 59 -16.93 -5.51 5.02
C THR A 59 -17.02 -4.21 5.83
N GLY A 60 -16.01 -3.91 6.64
CA GLY A 60 -15.96 -2.77 7.54
C GLY A 60 -14.72 -2.77 8.41
N PHE A 61 -14.76 -2.02 9.52
CA PHE A 61 -13.68 -1.99 10.50
C PHE A 61 -13.81 -3.17 11.47
N GLN A 62 -12.69 -3.81 11.78
CA GLN A 62 -12.66 -5.07 12.52
C GLN A 62 -13.04 -4.89 14.01
N GLY A 63 -13.83 -5.82 14.53
CA GLY A 63 -14.12 -5.97 15.96
C GLY A 63 -12.97 -6.60 16.74
N GLU A 64 -13.14 -6.68 18.07
CA GLU A 64 -12.07 -7.06 19.00
C GLU A 64 -11.54 -8.47 18.72
N LYS A 65 -12.43 -9.41 18.39
CA LYS A 65 -12.08 -10.80 18.09
C LYS A 65 -11.19 -10.91 16.85
N GLU A 66 -11.54 -10.23 15.76
CA GLU A 66 -10.74 -10.20 14.53
C GLU A 66 -9.41 -9.48 14.76
N TYR A 67 -9.45 -8.35 15.46
CA TYR A 67 -8.26 -7.60 15.85
C TYR A 67 -7.25 -8.48 16.60
N ARG A 68 -7.67 -9.16 17.68
CA ARG A 68 -6.78 -10.04 18.46
C ARG A 68 -6.21 -11.18 17.60
N ARG A 69 -7.06 -11.81 16.80
CA ARG A 69 -6.64 -12.93 15.95
C ARG A 69 -5.61 -12.52 14.91
N VAL A 70 -5.75 -11.34 14.31
CA VAL A 70 -4.74 -10.81 13.39
C VAL A 70 -3.40 -10.60 14.10
N LEU A 71 -3.42 -10.09 15.34
CA LEU A 71 -2.20 -9.87 16.12
C LEU A 71 -1.51 -11.17 16.55
N GLU A 72 -2.29 -12.19 16.91
CA GLU A 72 -1.78 -13.43 17.49
C GLU A 72 -1.47 -14.49 16.42
N GLU A 73 -2.33 -14.62 15.41
CA GLU A 73 -2.30 -15.73 14.45
C GLU A 73 -1.97 -15.30 13.03
N MET A 74 -1.91 -13.98 12.74
CA MET A 74 -1.82 -13.45 11.37
C MET A 74 -2.97 -13.94 10.48
N ARG A 75 -4.17 -14.07 11.05
CA ARG A 75 -5.34 -14.62 10.37
C ARG A 75 -6.62 -13.89 10.73
N LEU A 76 -7.55 -13.88 9.78
CA LEU A 76 -8.95 -13.52 10.04
C LEU A 76 -9.71 -14.67 10.72
N GLY A 77 -10.90 -14.39 11.23
CA GLY A 77 -11.89 -15.36 11.72
C GLY A 77 -12.15 -16.53 10.77
N SER A 78 -12.08 -16.28 9.46
CA SER A 78 -12.22 -17.28 8.41
C SER A 78 -11.01 -18.20 8.24
N GLY A 79 -9.90 -17.91 8.92
CA GLY A 79 -8.61 -18.59 8.75
C GLY A 79 -7.75 -18.00 7.63
N LEU A 80 -8.27 -17.07 6.83
CA LEU A 80 -7.51 -16.42 5.76
C LEU A 80 -6.30 -15.61 6.31
N PRO A 81 -5.13 -15.67 5.66
CA PRO A 81 -3.97 -14.85 6.03
C PRO A 81 -4.29 -13.35 6.09
N TRP A 82 -3.92 -12.70 7.19
CA TRP A 82 -4.06 -11.26 7.36
C TRP A 82 -3.19 -10.76 8.52
N THR A 83 -2.33 -9.76 8.28
CA THR A 83 -1.20 -9.44 9.17
C THR A 83 -1.28 -8.08 9.88
N ILE A 84 -2.19 -7.18 9.46
CA ILE A 84 -2.31 -5.84 10.03
C ILE A 84 -3.78 -5.53 10.28
N PRO A 85 -4.21 -5.23 11.52
CA PRO A 85 -5.60 -4.90 11.79
C PRO A 85 -6.04 -3.63 11.07
N VAL A 86 -7.29 -3.61 10.61
CA VAL A 86 -7.97 -2.44 10.02
C VAL A 86 -9.08 -2.04 10.99
N VAL A 87 -8.77 -1.10 11.87
CA VAL A 87 -9.64 -0.62 12.94
C VAL A 87 -9.86 0.89 12.82
N LEU A 88 -11.00 1.38 13.29
CA LEU A 88 -11.30 2.81 13.37
C LEU A 88 -11.08 3.29 14.79
N SER A 89 -10.07 4.15 15.00
CA SER A 89 -9.73 4.63 16.34
C SER A 89 -10.80 5.60 16.85
N LEU A 90 -11.00 5.57 18.16
CA LEU A 90 -11.96 6.40 18.86
C LEU A 90 -11.32 6.99 20.12
N ALA A 91 -11.42 8.31 20.28
CA ALA A 91 -10.99 9.01 21.48
C ALA A 91 -11.98 8.79 22.62
N GLU A 92 -11.55 8.99 23.86
CA GLU A 92 -12.41 8.79 25.04
C GLU A 92 -13.64 9.73 25.01
N GLU A 93 -13.47 10.97 24.57
CA GLU A 93 -14.57 11.93 24.46
C GLU A 93 -15.60 11.51 23.40
N ASP A 94 -15.17 10.82 22.35
CA ASP A 94 -16.05 10.33 21.29
C ASP A 94 -16.83 9.06 21.71
N VAL A 95 -16.28 8.25 22.63
CA VAL A 95 -17.00 7.09 23.19
C VAL A 95 -18.28 7.55 23.89
N GLU A 96 -18.18 8.59 24.74
CA GLU A 96 -19.34 9.15 25.44
C GLU A 96 -20.35 9.76 24.48
N ARG A 97 -19.86 10.47 23.45
CA ARG A 97 -20.69 11.14 22.45
C ARG A 97 -21.44 10.17 21.53
N ILE A 98 -20.81 9.06 21.16
CA ILE A 98 -21.46 8.00 20.37
C ILE A 98 -22.44 7.21 21.26
N GLY A 99 -22.07 6.96 22.51
CA GLY A 99 -22.95 6.35 23.51
C GLY A 99 -23.53 5.01 23.02
N ARG A 100 -24.84 4.95 22.83
CA ARG A 100 -25.59 3.77 22.36
C ARG A 100 -26.12 3.92 20.93
N ALA A 101 -25.50 4.76 20.11
CA ALA A 101 -25.92 4.93 18.73
C ALA A 101 -25.78 3.62 17.96
N GLU A 102 -26.80 3.26 17.18
CA GLU A 102 -26.80 2.09 16.32
C GLU A 102 -25.91 2.28 15.07
N ALA A 103 -25.62 3.53 14.72
CA ALA A 103 -24.78 3.88 13.58
C ALA A 103 -24.10 5.24 13.75
N VAL A 104 -22.98 5.43 13.06
CA VAL A 104 -22.16 6.64 13.05
C VAL A 104 -21.86 7.07 11.62
N ALA A 105 -22.01 8.36 11.33
CA ALA A 105 -21.64 8.93 10.04
C ALA A 105 -20.14 9.28 10.03
N LEU A 106 -19.39 8.75 9.06
CA LEU A 106 -17.95 9.01 8.92
C LEU A 106 -17.69 10.18 7.98
N LEU A 107 -16.96 11.18 8.46
CA LEU A 107 -16.66 12.42 7.75
C LEU A 107 -15.15 12.55 7.49
N PRO A 108 -14.73 13.17 6.37
CA PRO A 108 -13.31 13.42 6.09
C PRO A 108 -12.75 14.60 6.89
N ARG A 109 -13.62 15.49 7.36
CA ARG A 109 -13.34 16.68 8.18
C ARG A 109 -14.64 17.25 8.73
N GLU A 110 -14.53 18.08 9.75
CA GLU A 110 -15.67 18.78 10.35
C GLU A 110 -16.51 19.53 9.30
N GLY A 111 -17.84 19.41 9.40
CA GLY A 111 -18.82 20.06 8.52
C GLY A 111 -18.80 19.59 7.06
N ALA A 112 -18.02 18.56 6.71
CA ALA A 112 -18.08 17.97 5.37
C ALA A 112 -19.23 16.98 5.23
N GLU A 113 -19.71 16.79 4.00
CA GLU A 113 -20.68 15.73 3.70
C GLU A 113 -20.12 14.33 4.04
N PRO A 114 -20.92 13.45 4.67
CA PRO A 114 -20.51 12.09 5.03
C PRO A 114 -19.94 11.29 3.85
N LEU A 115 -19.01 10.38 4.16
CA LEU A 115 -18.46 9.41 3.22
C LEU A 115 -19.10 8.05 3.37
N ALA A 116 -19.42 7.65 4.60
CA ALA A 116 -19.98 6.35 4.91
C ALA A 116 -20.82 6.40 6.18
N ILE A 117 -21.65 5.37 6.36
CA ILE A 117 -22.25 5.01 7.64
C ILE A 117 -21.53 3.75 8.13
N LEU A 118 -21.12 3.76 9.40
CA LEU A 118 -20.68 2.58 10.12
C LEU A 118 -21.83 2.13 11.02
N GLU A 119 -22.31 0.89 10.85
CA GLU A 119 -23.29 0.26 11.73
C GLU A 119 -22.55 -0.27 12.95
N VAL A 120 -22.88 0.21 14.15
CA VAL A 120 -22.07 -0.05 15.35
C VAL A 120 -22.35 -1.45 15.87
N GLU A 121 -21.36 -2.33 15.80
CA GLU A 121 -21.42 -3.66 16.41
C GLU A 121 -20.75 -3.68 17.78
N GLU A 122 -19.61 -3.01 17.91
CA GLU A 122 -18.77 -3.08 19.10
C GLU A 122 -17.91 -1.82 19.27
N VAL A 123 -17.72 -1.42 20.53
CA VAL A 123 -16.66 -0.50 20.94
C VAL A 123 -15.75 -1.25 21.90
N PHE A 124 -14.47 -1.37 21.58
CA PHE A 124 -13.50 -2.07 22.42
C PHE A 124 -12.25 -1.23 22.67
N ARG A 125 -11.52 -1.55 23.74
CA ARG A 125 -10.26 -0.88 24.06
C ARG A 125 -9.12 -1.65 23.39
N ARG A 126 -8.29 -0.96 22.59
CA ARG A 126 -7.12 -1.60 21.98
C ARG A 126 -5.93 -1.61 22.94
N ASP A 127 -5.21 -2.73 22.93
CA ASP A 127 -3.90 -2.81 23.57
C ASP A 127 -2.82 -2.36 22.58
N LYS A 128 -2.50 -1.06 22.63
CA LYS A 128 -1.50 -0.43 21.76
C LYS A 128 -0.11 -1.03 21.92
N GLU A 129 0.21 -1.54 23.10
CA GLU A 129 1.55 -2.04 23.42
C GLU A 129 1.73 -3.46 22.85
N VAL A 130 0.69 -4.31 22.93
CA VAL A 130 0.63 -5.60 22.23
C VAL A 130 0.59 -5.43 20.72
N GLU A 131 -0.24 -4.51 20.21
CA GLU A 131 -0.31 -4.20 18.77
C GLU A 131 1.04 -3.70 18.26
N ALA A 132 1.72 -2.82 19.00
CA ALA A 132 3.01 -2.30 18.59
C ALA A 132 4.05 -3.41 18.41
N ARG A 133 4.17 -4.29 19.41
CA ARG A 133 5.08 -5.45 19.33
C ARG A 133 4.71 -6.40 18.20
N SER A 134 3.43 -6.74 18.04
CA SER A 134 3.00 -7.73 17.04
C SER A 134 3.14 -7.20 15.61
N VAL A 135 2.72 -5.96 15.34
CA VAL A 135 2.70 -5.38 14.00
C VAL A 135 4.04 -4.81 13.59
N PHE A 136 4.74 -4.10 14.48
CA PHE A 136 5.98 -3.39 14.16
C PHE A 136 7.24 -4.07 14.71
N GLY A 137 7.12 -5.11 15.53
CA GLY A 137 8.27 -5.78 16.16
C GLY A 137 8.96 -4.95 17.24
N THR A 138 8.42 -3.78 17.60
CA THR A 138 9.02 -2.83 18.55
C THR A 138 7.94 -1.94 19.17
N THR A 139 8.24 -1.37 20.34
CA THR A 139 7.41 -0.35 21.01
C THR A 139 8.09 1.02 21.02
N ASP A 140 9.19 1.17 20.26
CA ASP A 140 9.93 2.42 20.14
C ASP A 140 9.13 3.49 19.38
N LEU A 141 8.88 4.64 20.03
CA LEU A 141 8.17 5.79 19.47
C LEU A 141 8.94 6.51 18.33
N ALA A 142 10.21 6.18 18.10
CA ALA A 142 10.92 6.61 16.89
C ALA A 142 10.44 5.85 15.64
N HIS A 143 9.85 4.66 15.78
CA HIS A 143 9.22 3.96 14.67
C HIS A 143 7.92 4.70 14.25
N PRO A 144 7.78 5.16 12.98
CA PRO A 144 6.63 5.97 12.56
C PRO A 144 5.28 5.29 12.77
N GLY A 145 5.22 3.97 12.56
CA GLY A 145 4.02 3.18 12.79
C GLY A 145 3.61 3.10 14.26
N VAL A 146 4.58 3.00 15.18
CA VAL A 146 4.34 2.92 16.63
C VAL A 146 3.90 4.30 17.15
N ARG A 147 4.55 5.37 16.69
CA ARG A 147 4.13 6.75 16.99
C ARG A 147 2.69 7.01 16.60
N ALA A 148 2.31 6.65 15.37
CA ALA A 148 0.94 6.84 14.89
C ALA A 148 -0.08 6.02 15.71
N LEU A 149 0.28 4.80 16.13
CA LEU A 149 -0.54 3.99 17.02
C LEU A 149 -0.69 4.61 18.42
N HIS A 150 0.40 5.14 18.97
CA HIS A 150 0.40 5.84 20.25
C HIS A 150 -0.51 7.08 20.22
N GLU A 151 -0.42 7.87 19.15
CA GLU A 151 -1.20 9.12 18.96
C GLU A 151 -2.70 8.90 18.71
N ALA A 152 -3.08 7.75 18.15
CA ALA A 152 -4.47 7.47 17.82
C ALA A 152 -5.31 7.11 19.07
N GLY A 153 -6.65 7.15 19.00
CA GLY A 153 -7.55 6.95 20.16
C GLY A 153 -7.36 5.65 20.97
N ALA A 154 -7.77 5.60 22.24
CA ALA A 154 -7.61 4.40 23.07
C ALA A 154 -8.63 3.28 22.75
N PHE A 155 -9.74 3.65 22.12
CA PHE A 155 -10.83 2.75 21.76
C PHE A 155 -10.86 2.53 20.26
N CYS A 156 -11.60 1.52 19.83
CA CYS A 156 -11.89 1.21 18.44
C CYS A 156 -13.39 1.02 18.26
N LEU A 157 -13.92 1.59 17.18
CA LEU A 157 -15.31 1.42 16.75
C LEU A 157 -15.36 0.40 15.61
N ALA A 158 -16.16 -0.65 15.77
CA ALA A 158 -16.22 -1.75 14.83
C ALA A 158 -17.61 -1.94 14.25
N GLY A 159 -17.64 -2.46 13.02
CA GLY A 159 -18.85 -2.86 12.33
C GLY A 159 -18.79 -2.62 10.82
N PRO A 160 -19.81 -3.10 10.10
CA PRO A 160 -19.88 -3.03 8.65
C PRO A 160 -20.08 -1.60 8.16
N LEU A 161 -19.61 -1.35 6.93
CA LEU A 161 -19.71 -0.05 6.30
C LEU A 161 -20.72 -0.04 5.15
N ARG A 162 -21.46 1.06 5.07
CA ARG A 162 -22.23 1.48 3.91
C ARG A 162 -21.61 2.74 3.35
N VAL A 163 -20.85 2.63 2.26
CA VAL A 163 -20.09 3.77 1.72
C VAL A 163 -20.96 4.56 0.76
N ILE A 164 -21.19 5.83 1.08
CA ILE A 164 -21.99 6.78 0.29
C ILE A 164 -21.18 7.30 -0.90
N ARG A 165 -19.90 7.63 -0.66
CA ARG A 165 -19.00 8.18 -1.68
C ARG A 165 -17.53 8.04 -1.28
N LEU A 166 -16.66 7.97 -2.28
CA LEU A 166 -15.21 7.98 -2.08
C LEU A 166 -14.70 9.39 -1.69
N PRO A 167 -13.56 9.47 -0.98
CA PRO A 167 -12.87 10.74 -0.75
C PRO A 167 -12.57 11.47 -2.06
N ARG A 168 -12.73 12.79 -2.06
CA ARG A 168 -12.47 13.61 -3.25
C ARG A 168 -10.97 13.92 -3.36
N HIS A 169 -10.36 13.43 -4.43
CA HIS A 169 -8.96 13.72 -4.77
C HIS A 169 -8.87 14.71 -5.93
N ARG A 170 -7.98 15.70 -5.81
CA ARG A 170 -7.68 16.66 -6.89
C ARG A 170 -6.50 16.20 -7.75
N ASP A 171 -5.67 15.33 -7.21
CA ASP A 171 -4.43 14.82 -7.76
C ASP A 171 -4.60 13.42 -8.39
N PHE A 172 -3.76 13.10 -9.37
CA PHE A 172 -3.60 11.77 -9.98
C PHE A 172 -4.90 11.06 -10.39
N ARG A 173 -5.97 11.81 -10.71
CA ARG A 173 -7.31 11.23 -10.99
C ARG A 173 -7.29 10.13 -12.05
N ARG A 174 -6.46 10.26 -13.08
CA ARG A 174 -6.28 9.26 -14.15
C ARG A 174 -5.61 7.95 -13.69
N TYR A 175 -4.89 7.98 -12.56
CA TYR A 175 -4.15 6.85 -12.02
C TYR A 175 -4.85 6.20 -10.82
N ARG A 176 -5.88 6.83 -10.25
CA ARG A 176 -6.65 6.30 -9.10
C ARG A 176 -7.66 5.24 -9.58
N LEU A 177 -7.14 4.11 -10.05
CA LEU A 177 -7.96 2.98 -10.47
C LEU A 177 -8.37 2.15 -9.25
N THR A 178 -9.63 1.76 -9.17
CA THR A 178 -10.13 0.78 -8.18
C THR A 178 -9.70 -0.64 -8.56
N PRO A 179 -9.78 -1.61 -7.62
CA PRO A 179 -9.58 -3.02 -7.93
C PRO A 179 -10.43 -3.53 -9.11
N ALA A 180 -11.70 -3.11 -9.18
CA ALA A 180 -12.57 -3.47 -10.31
C ALA A 180 -12.06 -2.89 -11.64
N GLN A 181 -11.54 -1.65 -11.63
CA GLN A 181 -11.01 -0.99 -12.82
C GLN A 181 -9.67 -1.58 -13.29
N THR A 182 -8.75 -1.93 -12.38
CA THR A 182 -7.49 -2.60 -12.77
C THR A 182 -7.77 -3.98 -13.36
N ARG A 183 -8.69 -4.75 -12.75
CA ARG A 183 -9.13 -6.05 -13.29
C ARG A 183 -9.74 -5.90 -14.68
N ALA A 184 -10.63 -4.93 -14.89
CA ALA A 184 -11.20 -4.66 -16.21
C ALA A 184 -10.12 -4.29 -17.24
N GLU A 185 -9.13 -3.48 -16.85
CA GLU A 185 -8.01 -3.12 -17.72
C GLU A 185 -7.13 -4.33 -18.07
N PHE A 186 -6.86 -5.22 -17.12
CA PHE A 186 -6.11 -6.46 -17.37
C PHE A 186 -6.84 -7.35 -18.37
N ARG A 187 -8.17 -7.53 -18.22
CA ARG A 187 -8.99 -8.27 -19.18
C ARG A 187 -8.98 -7.62 -20.56
N ARG A 188 -9.15 -6.30 -20.64
CA ARG A 188 -9.09 -5.54 -21.89
C ARG A 188 -7.76 -5.72 -22.63
N ARG A 189 -6.64 -5.84 -21.90
CA ARG A 189 -5.31 -6.10 -22.45
C ARG A 189 -5.03 -7.59 -22.72
N GLY A 190 -5.92 -8.48 -22.29
CA GLY A 190 -5.72 -9.92 -22.37
C GLY A 190 -4.61 -10.47 -21.45
N TRP A 191 -4.23 -9.72 -20.40
CA TRP A 191 -3.21 -10.16 -19.45
C TRP A 191 -3.76 -11.24 -18.53
N ARG A 192 -3.13 -12.42 -18.51
CA ARG A 192 -3.50 -13.54 -17.64
C ARG A 192 -2.59 -13.64 -16.43
N THR A 193 -1.33 -13.25 -16.56
CA THR A 193 -0.39 -13.11 -15.45
C THR A 193 0.03 -11.65 -15.31
N VAL A 194 -0.22 -11.09 -14.13
CA VAL A 194 0.12 -9.70 -13.80
C VAL A 194 0.97 -9.66 -12.54
N VAL A 195 2.09 -8.95 -12.60
CA VAL A 195 2.97 -8.69 -11.45
C VAL A 195 2.72 -7.29 -10.88
N GLY A 196 2.49 -7.21 -9.57
CA GLY A 196 2.41 -5.95 -8.85
C GLY A 196 3.78 -5.51 -8.30
N PHE A 197 4.09 -4.23 -8.44
CA PHE A 197 5.26 -3.59 -7.82
C PHE A 197 4.85 -2.45 -6.90
N GLN A 198 5.03 -2.64 -5.58
CA GLN A 198 4.85 -1.59 -4.58
C GLN A 198 6.04 -0.64 -4.60
N THR A 199 5.79 0.67 -4.52
CA THR A 199 6.85 1.63 -4.23
C THR A 199 6.33 2.88 -3.54
N ARG A 200 7.19 3.52 -2.74
CA ARG A 200 7.02 4.89 -2.24
C ARG A 200 8.14 5.83 -2.67
N ASN A 201 9.08 5.32 -3.46
CA ASN A 201 10.30 6.02 -3.89
C ASN A 201 10.33 6.16 -5.42
N PRO A 202 11.10 7.11 -5.97
CA PRO A 202 11.46 7.10 -7.38
C PRO A 202 12.08 5.75 -7.80
N ILE A 203 11.76 5.29 -9.01
CA ILE A 203 12.32 4.06 -9.59
C ILE A 203 13.71 4.38 -10.14
N HIS A 204 14.71 3.60 -9.73
CA HIS A 204 16.07 3.66 -10.24
C HIS A 204 16.42 2.36 -10.97
N ARG A 205 17.64 2.21 -11.50
CA ARG A 205 18.01 1.10 -12.39
C ARG A 205 17.83 -0.30 -11.77
N ALA A 206 18.09 -0.45 -10.48
CA ALA A 206 17.79 -1.70 -9.77
C ALA A 206 16.29 -2.02 -9.67
N HIS A 207 15.42 -1.03 -9.45
CA HIS A 207 13.96 -1.23 -9.50
C HIS A 207 13.50 -1.54 -10.93
N GLU A 208 14.04 -0.85 -11.94
CA GLU A 208 13.74 -1.12 -13.35
C GLU A 208 14.13 -2.55 -13.74
N TYR A 209 15.29 -3.02 -13.29
CA TYR A 209 15.77 -4.38 -13.55
C TYR A 209 14.83 -5.44 -13.01
N ILE A 210 14.46 -5.39 -11.72
CA ILE A 210 13.59 -6.41 -11.13
C ILE A 210 12.18 -6.40 -11.74
N GLN A 211 11.68 -5.22 -12.12
CA GLN A 211 10.41 -5.08 -12.83
C GLN A 211 10.46 -5.75 -14.20
N LYS A 212 11.55 -5.55 -14.96
CA LYS A 212 11.74 -6.17 -16.28
C LYS A 212 11.95 -7.68 -16.18
N CYS A 213 12.75 -8.16 -15.21
CA CYS A 213 12.89 -9.59 -14.95
C CYS A 213 11.54 -10.25 -14.65
N ALA A 214 10.68 -9.61 -13.84
CA ALA A 214 9.35 -10.14 -13.57
C ALA A 214 8.43 -10.13 -14.80
N LEU A 215 8.60 -9.14 -15.69
CA LEU A 215 7.84 -9.03 -16.93
C LEU A 215 8.21 -10.11 -17.96
N GLU A 216 9.40 -10.71 -17.88
CA GLU A 216 9.77 -11.86 -18.74
C GLU A 216 8.90 -13.10 -18.49
N ILE A 217 8.28 -13.21 -17.31
CA ILE A 217 7.43 -14.34 -16.92
C ILE A 217 5.95 -13.96 -16.73
N CYS A 218 5.61 -12.67 -16.87
CA CYS A 218 4.25 -12.15 -16.69
C CYS A 218 3.77 -11.44 -17.95
N ASP A 219 2.48 -11.50 -18.24
CA ASP A 219 1.89 -10.77 -19.36
C ASP A 219 1.92 -9.26 -19.16
N GLY A 220 1.84 -8.80 -17.91
CA GLY A 220 1.89 -7.37 -17.60
C GLY A 220 2.40 -7.01 -16.21
N LEU A 221 2.79 -5.74 -16.08
CA LEU A 221 3.29 -5.11 -14.85
C LEU A 221 2.36 -3.99 -14.41
N LEU A 222 1.91 -4.05 -13.15
CA LEU A 222 1.28 -2.95 -12.43
C LEU A 222 2.30 -2.31 -11.49
N VAL A 223 2.85 -1.15 -11.87
CA VAL A 223 3.57 -0.28 -10.93
C VAL A 223 2.52 0.46 -10.11
N HIS A 224 2.53 0.23 -8.79
CA HIS A 224 1.45 0.63 -7.89
C HIS A 224 1.97 1.51 -6.76
N PRO A 225 2.43 2.75 -7.05
CA PRO A 225 3.00 3.64 -6.07
C PRO A 225 2.00 4.07 -5.00
N LEU A 226 2.46 4.13 -3.76
CA LEU A 226 1.69 4.63 -2.64
C LEU A 226 1.60 6.17 -2.70
N VAL A 227 0.38 6.70 -2.58
CA VAL A 227 0.09 8.15 -2.57
C VAL A 227 -0.66 8.63 -1.34
N GLY A 228 -0.98 7.74 -0.39
CA GLY A 228 -1.48 8.14 0.93
C GLY A 228 -0.37 8.74 1.81
N ALA A 229 -0.67 8.91 3.10
CA ALA A 229 0.27 9.52 4.05
C ALA A 229 1.60 8.75 4.11
N THR A 230 2.71 9.48 3.89
CA THR A 230 4.10 9.03 4.03
C THR A 230 4.85 9.93 5.01
N LYS A 231 6.02 9.48 5.50
CA LYS A 231 6.89 10.29 6.36
C LYS A 231 7.40 11.55 5.64
N ALA A 232 7.74 12.58 6.40
CA ALA A 232 8.10 13.90 5.90
C ALA A 232 9.32 13.94 4.97
N ASP A 233 10.27 13.01 5.13
CA ASP A 233 11.49 12.95 4.33
C ASP A 233 11.34 12.23 2.98
N ASP A 234 10.16 11.65 2.69
CA ASP A 234 9.93 10.97 1.42
C ASP A 234 9.71 11.98 0.27
N VAL A 235 10.11 11.59 -0.95
CA VAL A 235 9.93 12.43 -2.15
C VAL A 235 8.43 12.68 -2.38
N PRO A 236 8.00 13.92 -2.64
CA PRO A 236 6.59 14.25 -2.84
C PRO A 236 5.91 13.41 -3.92
N PRO A 237 4.62 13.05 -3.75
CA PRO A 237 3.90 12.22 -4.72
C PRO A 237 3.92 12.77 -6.15
N ASP A 238 3.80 14.08 -6.34
CA ASP A 238 3.79 14.73 -7.66
C ASP A 238 5.13 14.58 -8.39
N VAL A 239 6.24 14.77 -7.68
CA VAL A 239 7.60 14.55 -8.19
C VAL A 239 7.81 13.07 -8.52
N ARG A 240 7.38 12.16 -7.65
CA ARG A 240 7.47 10.71 -7.90
C ARG A 240 6.68 10.30 -9.14
N MET A 241 5.47 10.81 -9.31
CA MET A 241 4.64 10.52 -10.47
C MET A 241 5.27 11.01 -11.77
N ARG A 242 5.85 12.23 -11.80
CA ARG A 242 6.65 12.70 -12.94
C ARG A 242 7.81 11.75 -13.27
N CYS A 243 8.51 11.24 -12.25
CA CYS A 243 9.58 10.25 -12.45
C CYS A 243 9.06 8.93 -13.04
N TYR A 244 7.89 8.46 -12.62
CA TYR A 244 7.30 7.24 -13.18
C TYR A 244 6.83 7.44 -14.63
N GLU A 245 6.23 8.59 -14.94
CA GLU A 245 5.76 8.94 -16.28
C GLU A 245 6.91 8.95 -17.30
N VAL A 246 8.01 9.64 -16.99
CA VAL A 246 9.18 9.70 -17.90
C VAL A 246 9.81 8.32 -18.10
N LEU A 247 9.80 7.48 -17.06
CA LEU A 247 10.28 6.11 -17.17
C LEU A 247 9.40 5.27 -18.10
N PHE A 248 8.08 5.36 -17.93
CA PHE A 248 7.13 4.60 -18.73
C PHE A 248 7.08 5.08 -20.18
N GLU A 249 7.29 6.37 -20.42
CA GLU A 249 7.34 6.94 -21.76
C GLU A 249 8.51 6.40 -22.58
N HIS A 250 9.70 6.34 -21.97
CA HIS A 250 10.94 6.05 -22.70
C HIS A 250 11.47 4.62 -22.53
N TYR A 251 11.13 3.93 -21.44
CA TYR A 251 11.85 2.71 -21.04
C TYR A 251 10.97 1.47 -20.81
N TYR A 252 9.64 1.59 -20.88
CA TYR A 252 8.72 0.46 -20.72
C TYR A 252 7.85 0.22 -21.97
N PRO A 253 7.57 -1.06 -22.30
CA PRO A 253 6.58 -1.41 -23.31
C PRO A 253 5.16 -0.99 -22.89
N LYS A 254 4.52 -0.12 -23.67
CA LYS A 254 3.24 0.54 -23.35
C LYS A 254 2.05 -0.44 -23.24
N ASP A 255 2.13 -1.55 -23.96
CA ASP A 255 1.15 -2.63 -23.99
C ASP A 255 1.33 -3.66 -22.85
N ARG A 256 2.45 -3.59 -22.11
CA ARG A 256 2.86 -4.55 -21.08
C ARG A 256 3.02 -3.96 -19.69
N ALA A 257 3.03 -2.64 -19.54
CA ALA A 257 3.16 -1.99 -18.23
C ALA A 257 2.10 -0.90 -18.06
N MET A 258 1.61 -0.73 -16.83
CA MET A 258 0.77 0.39 -16.45
C MET A 258 1.08 0.92 -15.04
N ILE A 259 0.65 2.15 -14.79
CA ILE A 259 0.71 2.80 -13.47
C ILE A 259 -0.72 2.95 -12.96
N ALA A 260 -0.95 2.57 -11.71
CA ALA A 260 -2.08 3.03 -10.91
C ALA A 260 -1.54 3.51 -9.57
N VAL A 261 -2.24 4.38 -8.85
CA VAL A 261 -1.83 4.77 -7.50
C VAL A 261 -2.53 3.91 -6.45
N PHE A 262 -1.83 3.64 -5.35
CA PHE A 262 -2.35 2.90 -4.22
C PHE A 262 -2.70 3.88 -3.09
N PRO A 263 -3.99 4.00 -2.69
CA PRO A 263 -4.43 5.04 -1.75
C PRO A 263 -4.07 4.74 -0.29
N ALA A 264 -3.37 3.64 0.00
CA ALA A 264 -3.00 3.27 1.36
C ALA A 264 -2.12 4.30 2.07
N ALA A 265 -2.26 4.38 3.39
CA ALA A 265 -1.27 4.98 4.27
C ALA A 265 -0.16 3.96 4.60
N MET A 266 1.10 4.40 4.59
CA MET A 266 2.24 3.53 4.87
C MET A 266 2.30 3.23 6.39
N ARG A 267 2.48 1.96 6.78
CA ARG A 267 2.66 1.56 8.19
C ARG A 267 4.10 1.49 8.61
N TYR A 268 4.98 1.27 7.63
CA TYR A 268 6.38 0.94 7.84
C TYR A 268 6.56 -0.34 8.67
N ALA A 269 5.59 -1.27 8.57
CA ALA A 269 5.54 -2.51 9.34
C ALA A 269 6.28 -3.68 8.63
N GLY A 270 7.27 -3.34 7.78
CA GLY A 270 8.20 -4.26 7.16
C GLY A 270 7.57 -5.59 6.72
N PRO A 271 7.91 -6.72 7.38
CA PRO A 271 7.38 -8.03 7.04
C PRO A 271 5.86 -8.15 7.06
N LYS A 272 5.19 -7.69 8.14
CA LYS A 272 3.73 -7.76 8.25
C LYS A 272 3.07 -6.99 7.12
N GLU A 273 3.64 -5.86 6.73
CA GLU A 273 3.11 -5.04 5.64
C GLU A 273 3.41 -5.60 4.25
N ALA A 274 4.44 -6.44 4.08
CA ALA A 274 4.69 -7.14 2.83
C ALA A 274 3.56 -8.12 2.49
N ILE A 275 3.06 -8.86 3.49
CA ILE A 275 1.90 -9.74 3.35
C ILE A 275 0.64 -8.93 3.06
N TRP A 276 0.38 -7.87 3.82
CA TRP A 276 -0.77 -6.99 3.61
C TRP A 276 -0.76 -6.35 2.21
N HIS A 277 0.43 -5.92 1.75
CA HIS A 277 0.63 -5.45 0.39
C HIS A 277 0.35 -6.51 -0.68
N ALA A 278 0.77 -7.76 -0.48
CA ALA A 278 0.50 -8.86 -1.40
C ALA A 278 -1.01 -9.14 -1.51
N ILE A 279 -1.71 -9.17 -0.36
CA ILE A 279 -3.17 -9.33 -0.30
C ILE A 279 -3.89 -8.20 -1.05
N CYS A 280 -3.48 -6.96 -0.82
CA CYS A 280 -4.03 -5.83 -1.57
C CYS A 280 -3.81 -6.04 -3.08
N ARG A 281 -2.61 -6.43 -3.52
CA ARG A 281 -2.31 -6.64 -4.96
C ARG A 281 -3.12 -7.78 -5.56
N LYS A 282 -3.36 -8.84 -4.80
CA LYS A 282 -4.31 -9.89 -5.17
C LYS A 282 -5.70 -9.30 -5.41
N ASN A 283 -6.21 -8.45 -4.51
CA ASN A 283 -7.50 -7.80 -4.68
C ASN A 283 -7.54 -6.90 -5.93
N TYR A 284 -6.45 -6.20 -6.25
CA TYR A 284 -6.31 -5.44 -7.51
C TYR A 284 -6.13 -6.31 -8.78
N GLY A 285 -6.03 -7.64 -8.65
CA GLY A 285 -5.97 -8.56 -9.78
C GLY A 285 -4.56 -9.03 -10.16
N CYS A 286 -3.53 -8.71 -9.37
CA CYS A 286 -2.18 -9.20 -9.61
C CYS A 286 -2.04 -10.67 -9.19
N THR A 287 -1.54 -11.49 -10.09
CA THR A 287 -1.18 -12.91 -9.85
C THR A 287 0.16 -13.08 -9.14
N HIS A 288 1.06 -12.10 -9.30
CA HIS A 288 2.41 -12.11 -8.77
C HIS A 288 2.70 -10.81 -8.02
N PHE A 289 3.62 -10.84 -7.06
CA PHE A 289 4.00 -9.66 -6.30
C PHE A 289 5.51 -9.61 -6.05
N ILE A 290 6.17 -8.53 -6.48
CA ILE A 290 7.60 -8.35 -6.23
C ILE A 290 7.83 -7.98 -4.76
N VAL A 291 8.72 -8.72 -4.11
CA VAL A 291 9.24 -8.40 -2.79
C VAL A 291 10.75 -8.27 -2.87
N GLY A 292 11.24 -7.05 -2.67
CA GLY A 292 12.66 -6.75 -2.68
C GLY A 292 13.31 -6.87 -1.30
N ARG A 293 14.55 -6.39 -1.20
CA ARG A 293 15.23 -6.11 0.07
C ARG A 293 14.46 -5.06 0.87
N ASP A 294 14.36 -5.24 2.19
CA ASP A 294 13.86 -4.25 3.15
C ASP A 294 12.47 -3.69 2.77
N HIS A 295 11.62 -4.57 2.25
CA HIS A 295 10.31 -4.19 1.74
C HIS A 295 9.44 -3.63 2.87
N ALA A 296 8.88 -2.44 2.64
CA ALA A 296 8.10 -1.70 3.65
C ALA A 296 8.85 -1.40 4.97
N GLY A 297 10.17 -1.57 5.03
CA GLY A 297 10.96 -1.27 6.20
C GLY A 297 11.25 0.23 6.39
N VAL A 298 11.75 0.54 7.59
CA VAL A 298 12.19 1.87 8.03
C VAL A 298 13.38 1.72 8.96
N GLY A 299 14.39 2.58 8.79
CA GLY A 299 15.61 2.52 9.60
C GLY A 299 16.24 1.13 9.57
N ASP A 300 16.65 0.66 10.74
CA ASP A 300 17.24 -0.68 10.95
C ASP A 300 16.33 -1.58 11.81
N TYR A 301 15.01 -1.32 11.83
CA TYR A 301 14.06 -2.07 12.66
C TYR A 301 13.81 -3.50 12.17
N TYR A 302 14.13 -3.80 10.90
CA TYR A 302 13.89 -5.11 10.30
C TYR A 302 15.16 -5.62 9.60
N GLY A 303 15.34 -6.93 9.59
CA GLY A 303 16.35 -7.59 8.81
C GLY A 303 16.13 -7.39 7.30
N THR A 304 17.23 -7.35 6.57
CA THR A 304 17.29 -7.09 5.11
C THR A 304 16.30 -7.93 4.29
N TYR A 305 16.01 -9.17 4.70
CA TYR A 305 15.12 -10.11 3.99
C TYR A 305 13.96 -10.63 4.84
N ASP A 306 13.68 -10.03 6.01
CA ASP A 306 12.57 -10.48 6.87
C ASP A 306 11.23 -10.42 6.14
N ALA A 307 11.05 -9.40 5.28
CA ALA A 307 9.86 -9.26 4.47
C ALA A 307 9.69 -10.32 3.38
N GLN A 308 10.75 -11.04 3.03
CA GLN A 308 10.67 -12.22 2.16
C GLN A 308 10.40 -13.47 2.98
N ARG A 309 11.13 -13.65 4.09
CA ARG A 309 11.02 -14.82 4.97
C ARG A 309 9.63 -14.98 5.59
N ILE A 310 8.93 -13.90 5.92
CA ILE A 310 7.58 -14.00 6.51
C ILE A 310 6.57 -14.73 5.62
N PHE A 311 6.82 -14.84 4.30
CA PHE A 311 5.96 -15.64 3.43
C PHE A 311 6.05 -17.15 3.72
N GLU A 312 7.12 -17.61 4.39
CA GLU A 312 7.33 -19.00 4.82
C GLU A 312 6.48 -19.37 6.05
N GLU A 313 5.90 -18.38 6.75
CA GLU A 313 4.97 -18.59 7.87
C GLU A 313 3.55 -19.01 7.42
N PHE A 314 3.31 -19.06 6.09
CA PHE A 314 2.04 -19.43 5.48
C PHE A 314 2.22 -20.67 4.61
N GLU A 315 1.18 -21.50 4.55
CA GLU A 315 1.24 -22.72 3.74
C GLU A 315 1.34 -22.38 2.24
N PRO A 316 2.02 -23.21 1.43
CA PRO A 316 2.13 -22.98 -0.01
C PRO A 316 0.76 -22.78 -0.66
N GLY A 317 0.59 -21.64 -1.33
CA GLY A 317 -0.66 -21.27 -2.02
C GLY A 317 -1.73 -20.62 -1.14
N GLU A 318 -1.53 -20.52 0.18
CA GLU A 318 -2.52 -20.00 1.12
C GLU A 318 -2.87 -18.52 0.88
N LEU A 319 -1.86 -17.69 0.59
CA LEU A 319 -2.07 -16.29 0.17
C LEU A 319 -2.79 -16.21 -1.19
N GLY A 320 -2.63 -17.26 -2.01
CA GLY A 320 -3.16 -17.37 -3.36
C GLY A 320 -2.58 -16.36 -4.35
N ILE A 321 -1.48 -15.68 -4.03
CA ILE A 321 -0.70 -14.80 -4.91
C ILE A 321 0.77 -15.25 -4.84
N THR A 322 1.47 -15.28 -5.96
CA THR A 322 2.86 -15.78 -6.03
C THR A 322 3.85 -14.65 -5.73
N PRO A 323 4.61 -14.70 -4.62
CA PRO A 323 5.66 -13.72 -4.40
C PRO A 323 6.86 -13.97 -5.33
N LEU A 324 7.46 -12.89 -5.83
CA LEU A 324 8.71 -12.91 -6.59
C LEU A 324 9.80 -12.25 -5.75
N MET A 325 10.64 -13.07 -5.13
CA MET A 325 11.68 -12.63 -4.19
C MET A 325 12.94 -12.21 -4.94
N PHE A 326 13.27 -10.91 -4.89
CA PHE A 326 14.47 -10.37 -5.53
C PHE A 326 15.55 -10.01 -4.51
N GLU A 327 16.78 -10.37 -4.87
CA GLU A 327 17.99 -9.98 -4.14
C GLU A 327 18.35 -8.51 -4.37
N HIS A 328 19.25 -7.99 -3.53
CA HIS A 328 19.81 -6.66 -3.72
C HIS A 328 20.50 -6.55 -5.09
N SER A 329 19.88 -5.78 -6.00
CA SER A 329 20.36 -5.63 -7.37
C SER A 329 21.25 -4.39 -7.52
N PHE A 330 22.30 -4.50 -8.31
CA PHE A 330 23.30 -3.46 -8.55
C PHE A 330 23.79 -3.51 -10.00
N PHE A 331 24.36 -2.41 -10.50
CA PHE A 331 25.08 -2.46 -11.77
C PHE A 331 26.51 -2.94 -11.52
N CYS A 332 26.98 -3.94 -12.25
CA CYS A 332 28.36 -4.41 -12.17
C CYS A 332 29.14 -3.92 -13.38
N ARG A 333 30.23 -3.18 -13.14
CA ARG A 333 31.09 -2.61 -14.20
C ARG A 333 31.76 -3.68 -15.06
N ARG A 334 32.14 -4.82 -14.47
CA ARG A 334 32.74 -5.95 -15.22
C ARG A 334 31.72 -6.71 -16.05
N CYS A 335 30.51 -6.92 -15.53
CA CYS A 335 29.44 -7.54 -16.30
C CYS A 335 28.86 -6.60 -17.36
N GLY A 336 29.01 -5.28 -17.18
CA GLY A 336 28.41 -4.28 -18.05
C GLY A 336 26.87 -4.22 -17.94
N SER A 337 26.29 -4.76 -16.87
CA SER A 337 24.84 -4.90 -16.72
C SER A 337 24.38 -4.82 -15.27
N MET A 338 23.06 -4.72 -15.08
CA MET A 338 22.43 -5.01 -13.81
C MET A 338 22.62 -6.49 -13.45
N ALA A 339 22.83 -6.77 -12.17
CA ALA A 339 23.01 -8.10 -11.62
C ALA A 339 22.59 -8.13 -10.15
N SER A 340 22.69 -9.31 -9.53
CA SER A 340 22.55 -9.49 -8.08
C SER A 340 23.63 -10.47 -7.58
N PRO A 341 23.75 -10.71 -6.27
CA PRO A 341 24.66 -11.73 -5.73
C PRO A 341 24.41 -13.13 -6.29
N LYS A 342 23.21 -13.42 -6.82
CA LYS A 342 22.87 -14.71 -7.45
C LYS A 342 23.47 -14.86 -8.85
N THR A 343 23.76 -13.76 -9.54
CA THR A 343 24.15 -13.78 -10.96
C THR A 343 25.51 -13.12 -11.25
N CYS A 344 26.11 -12.47 -10.26
CA CYS A 344 27.41 -11.82 -10.38
C CYS A 344 28.34 -12.22 -9.23
N PRO A 345 29.54 -12.76 -9.52
CA PRO A 345 30.52 -13.15 -8.51
C PRO A 345 31.46 -12.01 -8.08
N HIS A 346 31.43 -10.85 -8.74
CA HIS A 346 32.39 -9.76 -8.53
C HIS A 346 32.17 -9.02 -7.20
N GLY A 347 33.25 -8.50 -6.61
CA GLY A 347 33.25 -7.79 -5.32
C GLY A 347 32.66 -6.38 -5.39
N GLU A 348 32.62 -5.69 -4.25
CA GLU A 348 32.02 -4.35 -4.10
C GLU A 348 32.69 -3.29 -4.98
N GLU A 349 33.98 -3.43 -5.27
CA GLU A 349 34.78 -2.54 -6.12
C GLU A 349 34.21 -2.42 -7.55
N ASP A 350 33.63 -3.51 -8.05
CA ASP A 350 33.03 -3.57 -9.39
C ASP A 350 31.54 -3.20 -9.37
N ARG A 351 30.93 -3.01 -8.20
CA ARG A 351 29.49 -2.73 -8.05
C ARG A 351 29.23 -1.24 -7.91
N VAL A 352 28.26 -0.73 -8.66
CA VAL A 352 27.75 0.64 -8.51
C VAL A 352 26.60 0.63 -7.52
N ILE A 353 26.91 0.95 -6.27
CA ILE A 353 25.94 1.07 -5.18
C ILE A 353 26.09 2.48 -4.58
N LEU A 354 24.98 3.20 -4.44
CA LEU A 354 24.95 4.50 -3.79
C LEU A 354 23.94 4.48 -2.64
N SER A 355 24.37 4.98 -1.48
CA SER A 355 23.47 5.17 -0.35
C SER A 355 22.46 6.28 -0.66
N GLY A 356 21.26 6.20 -0.08
CA GLY A 356 20.25 7.24 -0.25
C GLY A 356 20.74 8.64 0.18
N THR A 357 21.60 8.72 1.19
CA THR A 357 22.22 9.98 1.64
C THR A 357 23.13 10.56 0.56
N LYS A 358 24.02 9.75 -0.02
CA LYS A 358 24.92 10.19 -1.10
C LYS A 358 24.14 10.64 -2.33
N VAL A 359 23.08 9.91 -2.71
CA VAL A 359 22.20 10.31 -3.82
C VAL A 359 21.56 11.66 -3.54
N ARG A 360 21.01 11.87 -2.34
CA ARG A 360 20.39 13.18 -1.98
C ARG A 360 21.39 14.33 -2.00
N GLU A 361 22.62 14.11 -1.53
CA GLU A 361 23.68 15.14 -1.58
C GLU A 361 24.02 15.54 -3.01
N MET A 362 24.20 14.56 -3.91
CA MET A 362 24.46 14.82 -5.33
C MET A 362 23.32 15.63 -5.95
N LEU A 363 22.07 15.20 -5.76
CA LEU A 363 20.90 15.86 -6.33
C LEU A 363 20.75 17.30 -5.82
N ARG A 364 21.02 17.56 -4.53
CA ARG A 364 21.00 18.93 -3.96
C ARG A 364 22.07 19.85 -4.57
N ARG A 365 23.22 19.30 -4.94
CA ARG A 365 24.28 20.04 -5.66
C ARG A 365 23.97 20.21 -7.15
N GLY A 366 22.86 19.66 -7.64
CA GLY A 366 22.52 19.64 -9.06
C GLY A 366 23.37 18.66 -9.88
N GLU A 367 23.99 17.68 -9.21
CA GLU A 367 24.78 16.64 -9.85
C GLU A 367 23.92 15.40 -10.10
N ARG A 368 23.99 14.86 -11.32
CA ARG A 368 23.30 13.61 -11.65
C ARG A 368 24.04 12.42 -11.04
N PRO A 369 23.34 11.45 -10.40
CA PRO A 369 23.89 10.13 -10.16
C PRO A 369 24.34 9.47 -11.48
N PRO A 370 25.28 8.51 -11.45
CA PRO A 370 25.69 7.76 -12.63
C PRO A 370 24.49 7.13 -13.35
N ALA A 371 24.55 7.04 -14.68
CA ALA A 371 23.47 6.48 -15.51
C ALA A 371 23.20 4.99 -15.20
N GLU A 372 24.22 4.30 -14.69
CA GLU A 372 24.18 2.94 -14.17
C GLU A 372 23.29 2.83 -12.92
N PHE A 373 23.14 3.91 -12.16
CA PHE A 373 22.31 3.97 -10.96
C PHE A 373 20.90 4.50 -11.26
N SER A 374 20.79 5.65 -11.93
CA SER A 374 19.50 6.28 -12.26
C SER A 374 19.50 6.79 -13.70
N ARG A 375 18.33 6.71 -14.36
CA ARG A 375 18.15 7.34 -15.66
C ARG A 375 18.37 8.86 -15.54
N PRO A 376 19.07 9.52 -16.49
CA PRO A 376 19.35 10.95 -16.43
C PRO A 376 18.09 11.82 -16.29
N GLU A 377 17.01 11.45 -16.98
CA GLU A 377 15.74 12.18 -17.00
C GLU A 377 15.06 12.14 -15.62
N VAL A 378 15.14 10.99 -14.94
CA VAL A 378 14.66 10.85 -13.55
C VAL A 378 15.52 11.71 -12.62
N ALA A 379 16.85 11.72 -12.80
CA ALA A 379 17.72 12.54 -11.99
C ALA A 379 17.44 14.04 -12.16
N ASP A 380 17.17 14.50 -13.38
CA ASP A 380 16.85 15.91 -13.67
C ASP A 380 15.59 16.37 -12.97
N ILE A 381 14.52 15.56 -13.02
CA ILE A 381 13.26 15.85 -12.31
C ILE A 381 13.51 15.97 -10.81
N LEU A 382 14.34 15.10 -10.24
CA LEU A 382 14.66 15.13 -8.81
C LEU A 382 15.53 16.33 -8.43
N ILE A 383 16.48 16.73 -9.29
CA ILE A 383 17.30 17.94 -9.09
C ILE A 383 16.42 19.19 -9.11
N GLU A 384 15.54 19.32 -10.10
CA GLU A 384 14.61 20.44 -10.23
C GLU A 384 13.74 20.57 -8.97
N ALA A 385 13.11 19.47 -8.54
CA ALA A 385 12.28 19.45 -7.34
C ALA A 385 13.03 19.82 -6.05
N MET A 386 14.33 19.51 -5.94
CA MET A 386 15.14 19.92 -4.79
C MET A 386 15.48 21.41 -4.81
N ARG A 387 15.64 22.00 -6.00
CA ARG A 387 15.92 23.45 -6.15
C ARG A 387 14.70 24.30 -5.83
N GLU A 388 13.50 23.88 -6.25
CA GLU A 388 12.24 24.61 -5.96
C GLU A 388 11.90 24.66 -4.46
N ARG A 389 12.53 23.79 -3.66
CA ARG A 389 12.32 23.64 -2.21
C ARG A 389 13.45 24.22 -1.36
N SER A 390 14.53 24.68 -1.99
CA SER A 390 15.67 25.35 -1.34
C SER A 390 15.46 26.85 -1.43
#